data_AF-K9RIC9-F1
#
_entry.id   AF-K9RIC9-F1
#
_cell.length_a   1.000
_cell.length_b   1.000
_cell.length_c   1.000
_cell.angle_alpha   90.00
_cell.angle_beta   90.00
_cell.angle_gamma   90.00
#
_symmetry.space_group_name_H-M   'P 1'
#
loop_
_entity.id
_entity.type
_entity.pdbx_description
1 polymer ?
#
loop_
_entity_poly.entity_id
_entity_poly.type
_entity_poly.pdbx_seq_one_letter_code
_entity_poly.pdbx_strand_id
1 'polypeptide(L)' 'MHETHGYIMPRKITTEPIKRLTIELPESEYRLLEEYCMKQQQTKKQVIRYLIQKLKNF' A
#
# COMPACT_ATOMS: atom_id res chain seq x y z
N MET A 1 10.51 -41.92 6.61
CA MET A 1 11.02 -40.63 6.10
C MET A 1 9.84 -39.96 5.41
N HIS A 2 9.25 -38.92 6.03
CA HIS A 2 8.08 -38.22 5.46
C HIS A 2 8.50 -36.77 5.17
N GLU A 3 8.71 -36.49 3.89
CA GLU A 3 9.03 -35.17 3.36
C GLU A 3 7.73 -34.35 3.24
N THR A 4 7.62 -33.30 4.03
CA THR A 4 6.51 -32.35 3.95
C THR A 4 6.72 -31.47 2.73
N HIS A 5 5.98 -31.76 1.66
CA HIS A 5 5.85 -30.87 0.51
C HIS A 5 5.20 -29.56 0.97
N GLY A 6 6.01 -28.53 1.14
CA GLY A 6 5.55 -27.16 1.41
C GLY A 6 4.70 -26.68 0.23
N TYR A 7 3.39 -26.61 0.42
CA TYR A 7 2.47 -26.00 -0.52
C TYR A 7 2.79 -24.51 -0.67
N ILE A 8 3.51 -24.15 -1.73
CA ILE A 8 3.69 -22.75 -2.13
C ILE A 8 2.34 -22.28 -2.68
N MET A 9 1.57 -21.53 -1.90
CA MET A 9 0.37 -20.88 -2.41
C MET A 9 0.77 -19.88 -3.51
N PRO A 10 0.22 -19.97 -4.73
CA PRO A 10 0.51 -19.00 -5.77
C PRO A 10 0.01 -17.63 -5.31
N ARG A 11 0.93 -16.68 -5.15
CA ARG A 11 0.58 -15.28 -4.92
C ARG A 11 -0.35 -14.88 -6.07
N LYS A 12 -1.60 -14.50 -5.77
CA LYS A 12 -2.53 -13.94 -6.77
C LYS A 12 -1.89 -12.68 -7.34
N ILE A 13 -1.26 -12.81 -8.50
CA ILE A 13 -0.74 -11.69 -9.27
C ILE A 13 -1.97 -10.93 -9.72
N THR A 14 -2.12 -9.70 -9.25
CA THR A 14 -3.17 -8.81 -9.74
C THR A 14 -2.83 -8.50 -11.20
N THR A 15 -3.68 -8.96 -12.13
CA THR A 15 -3.51 -8.77 -13.59
C THR A 15 -3.95 -7.38 -14.05
N GLU A 16 -4.44 -6.55 -13.13
CA GLU A 16 -4.84 -5.18 -13.42
C GLU A 16 -3.62 -4.30 -13.77
N PRO A 17 -3.74 -3.44 -14.79
CA PRO A 17 -2.65 -2.56 -15.18
C PRO A 17 -2.30 -1.58 -14.04
N ILE A 18 -1.03 -1.61 -13.62
CA ILE A 18 -0.53 -0.69 -12.58
C ILE A 18 -0.25 0.67 -13.24
N LYS A 19 -1.01 1.70 -12.85
CA LYS A 19 -0.73 3.09 -13.21
C LYS A 19 0.13 3.78 -12.15
N ARG A 20 1.01 4.68 -12.57
CA ARG A 20 1.82 5.54 -11.69
C ARG A 20 1.19 6.91 -11.59
N LEU A 21 1.17 7.47 -10.39
CA LEU A 21 0.66 8.80 -10.09
C LEU A 21 1.78 9.59 -9.42
N THR A 22 2.02 10.79 -9.92
CA THR A 22 2.89 11.80 -9.30
C THR A 22 2.00 12.94 -8.83
N ILE A 23 2.20 13.42 -7.60
CA ILE A 23 1.38 14.47 -7.00
C ILE A 23 2.32 15.55 -6.50
N GLU A 24 2.01 16.80 -6.82
CA GLU A 24 2.66 17.97 -6.24
C GLU A 24 1.88 18.40 -5.00
N LEU A 25 2.60 18.59 -3.89
CA LEU A 25 2.02 19.00 -2.61
C LEU A 25 2.81 20.18 -2.05
N PRO A 26 2.15 21.15 -1.39
CA PRO A 26 2.84 22.09 -0.51
C PRO A 26 3.68 21.35 0.53
N GLU A 27 4.82 21.91 0.91
CA GLU A 27 5.72 21.28 1.89
C GLU A 27 5.01 20.95 3.21
N SER A 28 4.12 21.84 3.67
CA SER A 28 3.32 21.64 4.88
C SER A 28 2.46 20.37 4.83
N GLU A 29 1.79 20.13 3.70
CA GLU A 29 0.96 18.94 3.50
C GLU A 29 1.81 17.67 3.38
N TYR A 30 2.96 17.78 2.71
CA TYR A 30 3.90 16.66 2.62
C TYR A 30 4.42 16.27 4.00
N ARG A 31 4.80 17.22 4.85
CA ARG A 31 5.24 16.96 6.24
C ARG A 31 4.15 16.28 7.05
N LEU A 32 2.90 16.74 6.96
CA LEU A 32 1.76 16.10 7.62
C LEU A 32 1.60 14.63 7.20
N LEU A 33 1.75 14.33 5.91
CA LEU A 33 1.73 12.96 5.40
C LEU A 33 2.90 12.14 5.97
N GLU A 34 4.10 12.70 6.07
CA GLU A 34 5.27 12.01 6.64
C GLU A 34 5.07 11.68 8.12
N GLU A 35 4.61 12.64 8.91
CA GLU A 35 4.31 12.44 10.33
C GLU A 35 3.25 11.37 10.53
N TYR A 36 2.20 11.37 9.71
CA TYR A 36 1.17 10.34 9.76
C TYR A 36 1.74 8.95 9.43
N CYS A 37 2.56 8.85 8.38
CA CYS A 37 3.22 7.60 7.98
C CYS A 37 4.12 7.06 9.10
N MET A 38 4.90 7.93 9.75
CA MET A 38 5.75 7.55 10.89
C MET A 38 4.92 7.02 12.06
N LYS A 39 3.84 7.72 12.45
CA LYS A 39 2.96 7.30 13.56
C LYS A 39 2.32 5.93 13.32
N GLN A 40 1.93 5.64 12.08
CA GLN A 40 1.30 4.38 11.70
C GLN A 40 2.31 3.27 11.37
N GLN A 41 3.62 3.56 11.34
CA GLN A 41 4.66 2.66 10.84
C GLN A 41 4.33 2.10 9.44
N GLN A 42 3.79 2.95 8.58
CA GLN A 42 3.38 2.61 7.22
C GLN A 42 4.09 3.47 6.19
N THR A 43 4.33 2.90 5.02
CA THR A 43 4.84 3.67 3.88
C THR A 43 3.75 4.58 3.31
N LYS A 44 4.15 5.70 2.70
CA LYS A 44 3.24 6.61 1.97
C LYS A 44 2.33 5.84 1.00
N LYS A 45 2.88 4.86 0.28
CA LYS A 45 2.13 3.99 -0.65
C LYS A 45 1.02 3.19 0.05
N GLN A 46 1.30 2.63 1.23
CA GLN A 46 0.30 1.88 2.00
C GLN A 46 -0.80 2.81 2.51
N VAL A 47 -0.42 3.97 3.07
CA VAL A 47 -1.36 4.98 3.55
C VAL A 47 -2.28 5.45 2.43
N ILE A 48 -1.73 5.87 1.29
CA ILE A 48 -2.53 6.33 0.14
C ILE A 48 -3.44 5.22 -0.39
N ARG A 49 -2.96 3.97 -0.49
CA ARG A 49 -3.81 2.84 -0.88
C ARG A 49 -4.96 2.60 0.09
N TYR A 50 -4.68 2.68 1.39
CA TYR A 50 -5.69 2.52 2.44
C TYR A 50 -6.75 3.62 2.36
N LEU A 51 -6.34 4.88 2.16
CA LEU A 51 -7.26 6.00 1.99
C LEU A 51 -8.13 5.85 0.74
N ILE A 52 -7.55 5.43 -0.39
CA ILE A 52 -8.31 5.13 -1.62
C ILE A 52 -9.32 4.01 -1.39
N GLN A 53 -8.94 2.96 -0.66
CA GLN A 53 -9.86 1.86 -0.34
C GLN A 53 -11.02 2.31 0.55
N LYS A 54 -10.79 3.25 1.47
CA LYS A 54 -11.87 3.84 2.29
C LYS A 54 -12.91 4.59 1.44
N LEU A 55 -12.51 5.20 0.33
CA LEU A 55 -13.45 5.86 -0.59
C LEU A 55 -14.42 4.87 -1.26
N LYS A 56 -14.08 3.58 -1.37
CA LYS A 56 -15.00 2.56 -1.91
C LYS A 56 -16.10 2.16 -0.92
N ASN A 57 -15.91 2.45 0.37
CA ASN A 57 -16.84 2.09 1.44
C ASN A 57 -17.66 3.31 1.92
N PHE A 58 -17.61 4.41 1.19
CA PHE A 58 -18.42 5.62 1.38
C PHE A 58 -19.48 5.69 0.28
#